data_AF-A0A8S1JWC7-F1
#
_entry.id   AF-A0A8S1JWC7-F1
#
_cell.length_a   1.000
_cell.length_b   1.000
_cell.length_c   1.000
_cell.angle_alpha   90.00
_cell.angle_beta   90.00
_cell.angle_gamma   90.00
#
_symmetry.space_group_name_H-M   'P 1'
#
loop_
_entity.id
_entity.type
_entity.pdbx_description
1 polymer ?
#
loop_
_entity_poly.entity_id
_entity_poly.type
_entity_poly.pdbx_seq_one_letter_code
_entity_poly.pdbx_strand_id
1 'polypeptide(L)'
;MSEETAQVKKGKKAPKKKAESKTTQNSDPPAVTQIDDKKKPKPSKKVQQASPPKKKDEKKQPDKKVKQPLIKEDVDSLLEYFKSSNRPFTVNYLKDTLFLKLSTLQKNIDTLVSKGDVIMKEVGSTKVFLINQALMPTVNQQDLELLGSELEQKTEEYKQIAQQNAKLNEQLKNLSKIPTIQELVDMKNELKSKIDEIENKLLLYEDKNYKMATTEETQEVENEYQNMMNICKKRKNIYHEAIGSLLSESDLTIPQFEKIVGIFRD
;
A
#
# COMPACT_ATOMS: atom_id res chain seq x y z
N MET A 1 -39.01 45.97 -16.47
CA MET A 1 -39.55 47.30 -16.84
C MET A 1 -38.74 48.33 -16.06
N SER A 2 -37.89 49.04 -16.81
CA SER A 2 -37.32 50.38 -16.61
C SER A 2 -36.79 50.87 -15.25
N GLU A 3 -35.47 51.15 -15.22
CA GLU A 3 -34.75 52.28 -14.56
C GLU A 3 -33.23 52.00 -14.76
N GLU A 4 -32.53 52.58 -15.72
CA GLU A 4 -31.92 53.94 -15.84
C GLU A 4 -30.53 54.11 -15.18
N THR A 5 -29.52 54.30 -16.06
CA THR A 5 -28.21 54.98 -15.93
C THR A 5 -27.06 54.41 -15.06
N ALA A 6 -25.88 54.21 -15.67
CA ALA A 6 -24.69 55.10 -15.52
C ALA A 6 -23.41 54.51 -16.17
N GLN A 7 -22.68 55.36 -16.89
CA GLN A 7 -21.39 55.11 -17.55
C GLN A 7 -20.21 55.27 -16.58
N VAL A 8 -19.08 54.55 -16.76
CA VAL A 8 -17.70 55.10 -16.65
C VAL A 8 -16.69 54.26 -17.47
N LYS A 9 -15.91 54.94 -18.33
CA LYS A 9 -14.69 54.48 -19.03
C LYS A 9 -13.42 54.95 -18.29
N LYS A 10 -12.31 54.22 -18.49
CA LYS A 10 -10.84 54.53 -18.34
C LYS A 10 -10.18 53.50 -17.42
N GLY A 11 -8.99 52.93 -17.66
CA GLY A 11 -7.98 53.06 -18.69
C GLY A 11 -6.68 52.33 -18.26
N LYS A 12 -5.92 51.82 -19.24
CA LYS A 12 -4.46 51.56 -19.33
C LYS A 12 -3.65 51.26 -18.04
N LYS A 13 -2.86 50.16 -18.06
CA LYS A 13 -1.38 50.18 -18.26
C LYS A 13 -0.74 48.78 -18.17
N ALA A 14 0.18 48.52 -19.11
CA ALA A 14 1.22 47.50 -19.03
C ALA A 14 2.38 47.95 -18.13
N PRO A 15 3.34 47.05 -17.82
CA PRO A 15 4.73 47.37 -18.14
C PRO A 15 5.54 46.22 -18.77
N LYS A 16 6.66 46.63 -19.37
CA LYS A 16 7.65 45.91 -20.19
C LYS A 16 8.94 45.61 -19.37
N LYS A 17 9.64 44.53 -19.79
CA LYS A 17 11.10 44.33 -19.95
C LYS A 17 12.06 44.26 -18.73
N LYS A 18 12.87 43.18 -18.71
CA LYS A 18 14.37 43.07 -18.83
C LYS A 18 14.74 41.63 -18.36
N ALA A 19 15.41 40.72 -19.07
CA ALA A 19 16.67 40.70 -19.84
C ALA A 19 17.96 40.81 -18.98
N GLU A 20 18.93 39.93 -19.30
CA GLU A 20 20.30 39.70 -18.75
C GLU A 20 20.39 38.59 -17.69
N SER A 21 21.38 37.67 -17.66
CA SER A 21 22.62 37.47 -18.45
C SER A 21 23.19 36.05 -18.19
N LYS A 22 24.05 35.59 -19.12
CA LYS A 22 24.80 34.32 -19.17
C LYS A 22 25.93 34.23 -18.13
N THR A 23 26.50 33.02 -17.97
CA THR A 23 27.96 32.66 -17.98
C THR A 23 28.35 31.73 -16.81
N THR A 24 29.13 30.64 -16.86
CA THR A 24 29.76 29.76 -17.88
C THR A 24 30.45 28.58 -17.14
N GLN A 25 30.87 27.54 -17.87
CA GLN A 25 32.01 26.61 -17.65
C GLN A 25 31.79 25.41 -16.71
N ASN A 26 32.35 24.21 -16.92
CA ASN A 26 33.05 23.50 -18.00
C ASN A 26 33.31 22.04 -17.50
N SER A 27 33.73 21.18 -18.44
CA SER A 27 34.61 19.98 -18.30
C SER A 27 34.00 18.57 -18.30
N ASP A 28 34.02 17.97 -19.49
CA ASP A 28 34.13 16.53 -19.87
C ASP A 28 35.54 15.93 -19.57
N PRO A 29 35.88 14.66 -19.95
CA PRO A 29 35.25 13.32 -19.83
C PRO A 29 36.29 12.26 -19.34
N PRO A 30 36.10 10.89 -19.36
CA PRO A 30 36.11 10.02 -20.58
C PRO A 30 35.03 8.89 -20.53
N ALA A 31 34.38 8.45 -21.61
CA ALA A 31 34.83 7.70 -22.81
C ALA A 31 35.08 6.17 -22.60
N VAL A 32 34.13 5.38 -23.14
CA VAL A 32 34.26 4.08 -23.86
C VAL A 32 34.52 2.83 -22.98
N THR A 33 33.65 1.80 -22.98
CA THR A 33 33.66 0.75 -24.01
C THR A 33 32.31 0.00 -24.10
N GLN A 34 31.81 -0.12 -25.33
CA GLN A 34 30.69 -0.92 -25.84
C GLN A 34 31.02 -2.42 -25.78
N ILE A 35 30.03 -3.34 -25.74
CA ILE A 35 29.74 -4.34 -26.81
C ILE A 35 28.30 -4.88 -26.65
N ASP A 36 27.49 -4.72 -27.71
CA ASP A 36 26.25 -5.43 -28.09
C ASP A 36 26.45 -6.97 -28.28
N ASP A 37 25.53 -7.89 -28.61
CA ASP A 37 24.15 -7.89 -29.11
C ASP A 37 23.57 -9.34 -29.04
N LYS A 38 22.23 -9.47 -28.91
CA LYS A 38 21.27 -10.51 -29.39
C LYS A 38 21.60 -12.03 -29.31
N LYS A 39 20.68 -12.95 -28.98
CA LYS A 39 19.37 -13.21 -29.66
C LYS A 39 18.51 -14.27 -28.91
N LYS A 40 17.18 -14.06 -28.91
CA LYS A 40 16.04 -14.97 -28.54
C LYS A 40 15.91 -16.18 -29.52
N PRO A 41 15.10 -17.27 -29.28
CA PRO A 41 13.68 -17.23 -28.84
C PRO A 41 13.05 -18.41 -28.03
N LYS A 42 11.78 -18.14 -27.65
CA LYS A 42 10.66 -18.85 -26.96
C LYS A 42 10.22 -20.22 -27.55
N PRO A 43 9.33 -21.08 -26.92
CA PRO A 43 7.93 -20.70 -26.56
C PRO A 43 7.09 -21.45 -25.46
N SER A 44 6.03 -20.74 -24.98
CA SER A 44 4.63 -21.15 -24.61
C SER A 44 4.38 -22.11 -23.40
N LYS A 45 3.30 -22.07 -22.57
CA LYS A 45 1.91 -21.54 -22.66
C LYS A 45 1.15 -21.64 -21.28
N LYS A 46 0.09 -20.82 -21.11
CA LYS A 46 -1.18 -20.92 -20.28
C LYS A 46 -1.11 -20.88 -18.73
N VAL A 47 -1.64 -19.85 -18.03
CA VAL A 47 -3.03 -19.42 -17.68
C VAL A 47 -3.73 -20.30 -16.63
N GLN A 48 -4.02 -19.77 -15.43
CA GLN A 48 -5.36 -19.75 -14.75
C GLN A 48 -5.31 -19.15 -13.33
N GLN A 49 -6.33 -18.34 -13.00
CA GLN A 49 -6.72 -17.86 -11.67
C GLN A 49 -7.58 -18.91 -10.95
N ALA A 50 -7.42 -19.07 -9.63
CA ALA A 50 -8.48 -19.45 -8.68
C ALA A 50 -8.02 -19.23 -7.23
N SER A 51 -8.90 -18.65 -6.40
CA SER A 51 -8.72 -18.40 -4.95
C SER A 51 -9.04 -19.66 -4.08
N PRO A 52 -9.12 -19.55 -2.74
CA PRO A 52 -8.14 -20.01 -1.74
C PRO A 52 -8.48 -21.36 -1.07
N PRO A 53 -7.51 -22.12 -0.51
CA PRO A 53 -7.83 -23.23 0.38
C PRO A 53 -7.80 -22.83 1.86
N LYS A 54 -8.88 -23.19 2.56
CA LYS A 54 -9.02 -23.19 4.02
C LYS A 54 -8.08 -24.20 4.68
N LYS A 55 -7.50 -23.76 5.81
CA LYS A 55 -7.20 -24.46 7.07
C LYS A 55 -6.70 -25.91 7.00
N LYS A 56 -5.43 -26.08 7.39
CA LYS A 56 -4.99 -27.19 8.27
C LYS A 56 -4.28 -26.61 9.48
N ASP A 57 -4.73 -27.05 10.65
CA ASP A 57 -4.14 -26.79 11.96
C ASP A 57 -2.69 -27.25 12.02
N GLU A 58 -1.79 -26.33 12.38
CA GLU A 58 -0.53 -26.70 13.04
C GLU A 58 -0.16 -25.61 14.07
N LYS A 59 -0.18 -26.03 15.33
CA LYS A 59 0.34 -25.29 16.48
C LYS A 59 1.83 -25.04 16.31
N LYS A 60 2.28 -23.79 16.31
CA LYS A 60 3.56 -23.40 16.97
C LYS A 60 3.73 -21.88 17.14
N GLN A 61 3.88 -21.53 18.42
CA GLN A 61 4.66 -20.44 19.03
C GLN A 61 4.33 -18.97 18.71
N PRO A 62 4.00 -18.15 19.73
CA PRO A 62 4.00 -16.69 19.60
C PRO A 62 5.43 -16.14 19.64
N ASP A 63 5.80 -15.45 18.57
CA ASP A 63 7.00 -14.61 18.49
C ASP A 63 7.00 -13.52 19.58
N LYS A 64 7.92 -13.65 20.55
CA LYS A 64 8.41 -12.52 21.35
C LYS A 64 9.91 -12.36 21.09
N LYS A 65 10.27 -11.53 20.11
CA LYS A 65 11.59 -10.89 20.08
C LYS A 65 11.48 -9.51 20.71
N VAL A 66 11.51 -9.48 22.04
CA VAL A 66 11.86 -8.26 22.78
C VAL A 66 13.38 -8.21 22.82
N LYS A 67 13.97 -7.21 22.17
CA LYS A 67 15.39 -6.92 22.21
C LYS A 67 15.80 -6.69 23.68
N GLN A 68 16.63 -7.57 24.22
CA GLN A 68 17.17 -7.41 25.57
C GLN A 68 18.24 -6.30 25.58
N PRO A 69 18.22 -5.36 26.54
CA PRO A 69 19.44 -4.65 26.92
C PRO A 69 20.28 -5.62 27.75
N LEU A 70 21.45 -5.99 27.24
CA LEU A 70 22.40 -6.86 27.90
C LEU A 70 23.07 -6.09 29.05
N ILE A 71 22.39 -5.99 30.19
CA ILE A 71 23.04 -5.56 31.43
C ILE A 71 23.95 -6.71 31.85
N LYS A 72 25.26 -6.44 32.01
CA LYS A 72 26.23 -7.44 32.48
C LYS A 72 25.80 -7.94 33.86
N GLU A 73 26.13 -9.19 34.22
CA GLU A 73 25.87 -9.79 35.55
C GLU A 73 26.68 -9.14 36.70
N ASP A 74 27.13 -7.89 36.52
CA ASP A 74 28.03 -7.16 37.41
C ASP A 74 27.23 -6.32 38.42
N VAL A 75 27.82 -6.13 39.61
CA VAL A 75 27.23 -5.33 40.70
C VAL A 75 27.05 -3.86 40.27
N ASP A 76 28.00 -3.33 39.49
CA ASP A 76 28.00 -1.93 39.07
C ASP A 76 26.92 -1.63 38.03
N SER A 77 26.67 -2.57 37.10
CA SER A 77 25.59 -2.45 36.12
C SER A 77 24.21 -2.50 36.77
N LEU A 78 24.07 -3.29 37.84
CA LEU A 78 22.86 -3.30 38.64
C LEU A 78 22.67 -1.95 39.37
N LEU A 79 23.74 -1.38 39.94
CA LEU A 79 23.68 -0.06 40.58
C LEU A 79 23.31 1.06 39.61
N GLU A 80 23.85 1.04 38.39
CA GLU A 80 23.48 1.98 37.33
C GLU A 80 21.99 1.87 36.94
N TYR A 81 21.46 0.65 36.91
CA TYR A 81 20.04 0.41 36.69
C TYR A 81 19.17 0.98 37.83
N PHE A 82 19.57 0.80 39.09
CA PHE A 82 18.89 1.42 40.24
C PHE A 82 18.95 2.96 40.18
N LYS A 83 20.09 3.53 39.79
CA LYS A 83 20.29 4.99 39.65
C LYS A 83 19.43 5.59 38.54
N SER A 84 19.40 4.97 37.37
CA SER A 84 18.67 5.46 36.20
C SER A 84 17.15 5.40 36.38
N SER A 85 16.65 4.36 37.05
CA SER A 85 15.21 4.20 37.25
C SER A 85 14.68 4.94 38.48
N ASN A 86 15.47 5.02 39.57
CA ASN A 86 15.10 5.59 40.87
C ASN A 86 13.68 5.17 41.34
N ARG A 87 13.29 3.92 41.09
CA ARG A 87 12.00 3.32 41.46
C ARG A 87 12.21 2.19 42.47
N PRO A 88 11.24 1.91 43.35
CA PRO A 88 11.30 0.77 44.25
C PRO A 88 11.10 -0.54 43.47
N PHE A 89 11.94 -1.52 43.74
CA PHE A 89 11.94 -2.80 43.04
C PHE A 89 11.79 -4.00 43.97
N THR A 90 11.24 -5.08 43.44
CA THR A 90 11.23 -6.40 44.06
C THR A 90 12.18 -7.33 43.33
N VAL A 91 12.76 -8.31 44.03
CA VAL A 91 13.69 -9.30 43.43
C VAL A 91 13.08 -9.99 42.20
N ASN A 92 11.80 -10.38 42.28
CA ASN A 92 11.10 -11.03 41.17
C ASN A 92 10.99 -10.10 39.95
N TYR A 93 10.66 -8.83 40.16
CA TYR A 93 10.58 -7.84 39.08
C TYR A 93 11.95 -7.63 38.39
N LEU A 94 13.01 -7.55 39.18
CA LEU A 94 14.38 -7.43 38.67
C LEU A 94 14.82 -8.68 37.91
N LYS A 95 14.44 -9.87 38.40
CA LYS A 95 14.68 -11.13 37.69
C LYS A 95 14.01 -11.14 36.32
N ASP A 96 12.76 -10.70 36.24
CA ASP A 96 11.99 -10.69 34.99
C ASP A 96 12.46 -9.59 34.02
N THR A 97 12.94 -8.46 34.55
CA THR A 97 13.38 -7.31 33.75
C THR A 97 14.82 -7.45 33.26
N LEU A 98 15.73 -7.92 34.11
CA LEU A 98 17.15 -8.10 33.77
C LEU A 98 17.47 -9.52 33.26
N PHE A 99 16.52 -10.46 33.29
CA PHE A 99 16.69 -11.86 32.87
C PHE A 99 17.88 -12.58 33.54
N LEU A 100 18.21 -12.20 34.77
CA LEU A 100 19.35 -12.75 35.52
C LEU A 100 18.95 -13.97 36.37
N LYS A 101 19.94 -14.81 36.70
CA LYS A 101 19.75 -15.89 37.67
C LYS A 101 19.43 -15.31 39.05
N LEU A 102 18.38 -15.86 39.69
CA LEU A 102 17.89 -15.39 40.99
C LEU A 102 18.98 -15.38 42.08
N SER A 103 19.83 -16.40 42.10
CA SER A 103 20.92 -16.52 43.07
C SER A 103 22.00 -15.44 42.90
N THR A 104 22.37 -15.13 41.65
CA THR A 104 23.34 -14.07 41.34
C THR A 104 22.76 -12.69 41.65
N LEU A 105 21.50 -12.46 41.25
CA LEU A 105 20.79 -11.21 41.51
C LEU A 105 20.67 -10.92 43.01
N GLN A 106 20.28 -11.92 43.81
CA GLN A 106 20.16 -11.76 45.26
C GLN A 106 21.51 -11.41 45.89
N LYS A 107 22.59 -12.12 45.53
CA LYS A 107 23.95 -11.83 46.01
C LYS A 107 24.42 -10.41 45.66
N ASN A 108 24.14 -9.97 44.44
CA ASN A 108 24.50 -8.63 43.98
C ASN A 108 23.70 -7.55 44.73
N ILE A 109 22.40 -7.76 44.94
CA ILE A 109 21.55 -6.86 45.74
C ILE A 109 22.03 -6.82 47.20
N ASP A 110 22.30 -7.96 47.81
CA ASP A 110 22.79 -8.03 49.20
C ASP A 110 24.13 -7.31 49.34
N THR A 111 24.99 -7.37 48.33
CA THR A 111 26.26 -6.60 48.26
C THR A 111 26.00 -5.09 48.20
N LEU A 112 25.02 -4.64 47.40
CA LEU A 112 24.64 -3.21 47.31
C LEU A 112 23.97 -2.70 48.58
N VAL A 113 23.20 -3.55 49.26
CA VAL A 113 22.61 -3.24 50.58
C VAL A 113 23.71 -3.14 51.63
N SER A 114 24.69 -4.04 51.61
CA SER A 114 25.83 -4.01 52.55
C SER A 114 26.71 -2.78 52.36
N LYS A 115 26.86 -2.29 51.12
CA LYS A 115 27.56 -1.03 50.80
C LYS A 115 26.77 0.22 51.21
N GLY A 116 25.47 0.10 51.49
CA GLY A 116 24.60 1.23 51.82
C GLY A 116 24.11 2.05 50.61
N ASP A 117 24.40 1.58 49.39
CA ASP A 117 23.94 2.20 48.14
C ASP A 117 22.44 1.95 47.92
N VAL A 118 21.92 0.82 48.42
CA VAL A 118 20.52 0.40 48.29
C VAL A 118 19.93 0.14 49.67
N ILE A 119 18.74 0.68 49.93
CA ILE A 119 17.96 0.46 51.13
C ILE A 119 17.00 -0.71 50.90
N MET A 120 17.03 -1.68 51.81
CA MET A 120 16.06 -2.77 51.87
C MET A 120 14.97 -2.43 52.89
N LYS A 121 13.70 -2.53 52.48
CA LYS A 121 12.55 -2.46 53.39
C LYS A 121 11.64 -3.66 53.19
N GLU A 122 11.25 -4.28 54.30
CA GLU A 122 10.30 -5.38 54.30
C GLU A 122 8.89 -4.83 54.38
N VAL A 123 8.05 -5.19 53.41
CA VAL A 123 6.64 -4.82 53.35
C VAL A 123 5.82 -6.11 53.31
N GLY A 124 5.30 -6.50 54.48
CA GLY A 124 4.60 -7.78 54.64
C GLY A 124 5.54 -8.96 54.40
N SER A 125 5.25 -9.79 53.40
CA SER A 125 6.06 -10.95 53.02
C SER A 125 7.15 -10.64 51.98
N THR A 126 7.19 -9.42 51.44
CA THR A 126 8.04 -9.08 50.28
C THR A 126 9.11 -8.06 50.64
N LYS A 127 10.34 -8.28 50.15
CA LYS A 127 11.46 -7.34 50.25
C LYS A 127 11.44 -6.35 49.10
N VAL A 128 11.47 -5.06 49.42
CA VAL A 128 11.53 -3.95 48.48
C VAL A 128 12.89 -3.28 48.59
N PHE A 129 13.52 -3.02 47.45
CA PHE A 129 14.84 -2.42 47.32
C PHE A 129 14.70 -1.08 46.60
N LEU A 130 15.29 -0.03 47.16
CA LEU A 130 15.33 1.31 46.58
C LEU A 130 16.72 1.89 46.75
N ILE A 131 17.18 2.69 45.79
CA ILE A 131 18.45 3.40 45.95
C ILE A 131 18.39 4.36 47.15
N ASN A 132 19.51 4.48 47.86
CA ASN A 132 19.59 5.40 48.99
C ASN A 132 19.56 6.86 48.50
N GLN A 133 18.40 7.50 48.64
CA GLN A 133 18.17 8.88 48.22
C GLN A 133 18.96 9.89 49.06
N ALA A 134 19.44 9.52 50.26
CA ALA A 134 20.27 10.40 51.08
C ALA A 134 21.66 10.64 50.45
N LEU A 135 22.09 9.77 49.53
CA LEU A 135 23.33 9.94 48.77
C LEU A 135 23.15 10.89 47.56
N MET A 136 21.93 11.32 47.26
CA MET A 136 21.65 12.24 46.17
C MET A 136 21.77 13.70 46.64
N PRO A 137 22.29 14.61 45.81
CA PRO A 137 22.40 16.01 46.18
C PRO A 137 21.01 16.61 46.39
N THR A 138 20.82 17.28 47.52
CA THR A 138 19.62 18.08 47.79
C THR A 138 19.75 19.41 47.05
N VAL A 139 18.81 19.68 46.14
CA VAL A 139 18.77 20.93 45.37
C VAL A 139 18.05 22.01 46.20
N ASN A 140 18.57 23.24 46.18
CA ASN A 140 17.93 24.38 46.85
C ASN A 140 16.68 24.85 46.08
N GLN A 141 15.76 25.56 46.75
CA GLN A 141 14.52 26.02 46.12
C GLN A 141 14.76 27.01 44.96
N GLN A 142 15.81 27.83 45.06
CA GLN A 142 16.21 28.73 43.96
C GLN A 142 16.68 27.97 42.72
N ASP A 143 17.48 26.91 42.90
CA ASP A 143 17.97 26.08 41.80
C ASP A 143 16.83 25.28 41.15
N LEU A 144 15.82 24.87 41.94
CA LEU A 144 14.61 24.23 41.42
C LEU A 144 13.78 25.18 40.54
N GLU A 145 13.63 26.45 40.94
CA GLU A 145 12.93 27.47 40.14
C GLU A 145 13.68 27.77 38.84
N LEU A 146 15.01 27.85 38.90
CA LEU A 146 15.87 28.05 37.74
C LEU A 146 15.76 26.88 36.75
N LEU A 147 15.85 25.64 37.25
CA LEU A 147 15.72 24.43 36.45
C LEU A 147 14.30 24.27 35.88
N GLY A 148 13.27 24.67 36.64
CA GLY A 148 11.89 24.72 36.16
C GLY A 148 11.72 25.67 34.99
N SER A 149 12.32 26.86 35.07
CA SER A 149 12.31 27.84 33.98
C SER A 149 13.05 27.34 32.74
N GLU A 150 14.22 26.70 32.92
CA GLU A 150 14.98 26.09 31.82
C GLU A 150 14.20 24.94 31.16
N LEU A 151 13.53 24.11 31.97
CA LEU A 151 12.68 23.02 31.48
C LEU A 151 11.52 23.56 30.63
N GLU A 152 10.86 24.63 31.08
CA GLU A 152 9.78 25.27 30.32
C GLU A 152 10.30 25.83 29.00
N GLN A 153 11.43 26.54 29.02
CA GLN A 153 12.07 27.06 27.81
C GLN A 153 12.42 25.93 26.83
N LYS A 154 13.08 24.88 27.30
CA LYS A 154 13.46 23.73 26.46
C LYS A 154 12.25 22.98 25.93
N THR A 155 11.19 22.87 26.71
CA THR A 155 9.94 22.25 26.28
C THR A 155 9.27 23.06 25.18
N GLU A 156 9.31 24.39 25.27
CA GLU A 156 8.77 25.27 24.22
C GLU A 156 9.63 25.23 22.95
N GLU A 157 10.95 25.28 23.07
CA GLU A 157 11.88 25.06 21.94
C GLU A 157 11.62 23.71 21.25
N TYR A 158 11.45 22.64 22.04
CA TYR A 158 11.14 21.31 21.51
C TYR A 158 9.81 21.29 20.75
N LYS A 159 8.75 21.91 21.29
CA LYS A 159 7.46 22.00 20.60
C LYS A 159 7.57 22.74 19.28
N GLN A 160 8.29 23.85 19.24
CA GLN A 160 8.50 24.63 18.03
C GLN A 160 9.25 23.83 16.95
N ILE A 161 10.34 23.17 17.34
CA ILE A 161 11.12 22.31 16.43
C ILE A 161 10.29 21.11 15.95
N ALA A 162 9.52 20.49 16.84
CA ALA A 162 8.64 19.37 16.48
C ALA A 162 7.58 19.80 15.46
N GLN A 163 6.98 20.98 15.63
CA GLN A 163 6.03 21.54 14.66
C GLN A 163 6.69 21.87 13.32
N GLN A 164 7.89 22.43 13.32
CA GLN A 164 8.66 22.71 12.10
C GLN A 164 8.99 21.41 11.36
N ASN A 165 9.45 20.38 12.08
CA ASN A 165 9.71 19.07 11.51
C ASN A 165 8.45 18.42 10.94
N ALA A 166 7.29 18.57 11.59
CA ALA A 166 6.03 18.07 11.04
C ALA A 166 5.68 18.74 9.71
N LYS A 167 5.82 20.07 9.64
CA LYS A 167 5.59 20.84 8.40
C LYS A 167 6.57 20.47 7.29
N LEU A 168 7.86 20.34 7.60
CA LEU A 168 8.88 19.94 6.63
C LEU A 168 8.65 18.51 6.12
N ASN A 169 8.24 17.59 6.99
CA ASN A 169 7.90 16.23 6.58
C ASN A 169 6.66 16.20 5.67
N GLU A 170 5.67 17.05 5.92
CA GLU A 170 4.51 17.16 5.03
C GLU A 170 4.91 17.72 3.66
N GLN A 171 5.74 18.76 3.62
CA GLN A 171 6.28 19.31 2.38
C GLN A 171 7.11 18.27 1.61
N LEU A 172 7.97 17.52 2.30
CA LEU A 172 8.76 16.46 1.70
C LEU A 172 7.86 15.36 1.12
N LYS A 173 6.83 14.93 1.85
CA LYS A 173 5.85 13.94 1.35
C LYS A 173 5.08 14.44 0.13
N ASN A 174 4.80 15.74 0.06
CA ASN A 174 4.11 16.31 -1.09
C ASN A 174 5.04 16.41 -2.30
N LEU A 175 6.30 16.81 -2.10
CA LEU A 175 7.32 16.84 -3.15
C LEU A 175 7.68 15.44 -3.64
N SER A 176 7.76 14.43 -2.76
CA SER A 176 8.09 13.06 -3.15
C SER A 176 7.00 12.37 -3.95
N LYS A 177 5.76 12.88 -3.94
CA LYS A 177 4.68 12.40 -4.82
C LYS A 177 4.82 12.92 -6.25
N ILE A 178 5.57 14.01 -6.44
CA ILE A 178 5.78 14.58 -7.76
C ILE A 178 6.86 13.73 -8.44
N PRO A 179 6.55 13.09 -9.57
CA PRO A 179 7.54 12.33 -10.32
C PRO A 179 8.67 13.25 -10.78
N THR A 180 9.86 12.68 -10.91
CA THR A 180 11.01 13.42 -11.41
C THR A 180 10.80 13.82 -12.87
N ILE A 181 11.53 14.85 -13.33
CA ILE A 181 11.41 15.34 -14.71
C ILE A 181 11.72 14.22 -15.71
N GLN A 182 12.68 13.35 -15.40
CA GLN A 182 13.02 12.22 -16.26
C GLN A 182 11.86 11.22 -16.36
N GLU A 183 11.27 10.83 -15.23
CA GLU A 183 10.10 9.94 -15.22
C GLU A 183 8.90 10.54 -15.96
N LEU A 184 8.69 11.86 -15.88
CA LEU A 184 7.67 12.58 -16.65
C LEU A 184 7.92 12.51 -18.15
N VAL A 185 9.18 12.64 -18.58
CA VAL A 185 9.57 12.51 -20.00
C VAL A 185 9.33 11.09 -20.48
N ASP A 186 9.71 10.09 -19.68
CA ASP A 186 9.52 8.68 -20.02
C ASP A 186 8.02 8.33 -20.11
N MET A 187 7.21 8.74 -19.13
CA MET A 187 5.74 8.58 -19.17
C MET A 187 5.11 9.27 -20.38
N LYS A 188 5.59 10.48 -20.72
CA LYS A 188 5.12 11.20 -21.91
C LYS A 188 5.42 10.42 -23.20
N ASN A 189 6.62 9.87 -23.32
CA ASN A 189 7.01 9.09 -24.50
C ASN A 189 6.23 7.78 -24.58
N GLU A 190 6.01 7.10 -23.46
CA GLU A 190 5.20 5.88 -23.40
C GLU A 190 3.74 6.15 -23.79
N LEU A 191 3.14 7.21 -23.25
CA LEU A 191 1.77 7.61 -23.60
C LEU A 191 1.65 7.99 -25.08
N LYS A 192 2.63 8.70 -25.64
CA LYS A 192 2.67 8.98 -27.08
C LYS A 192 2.72 7.71 -27.91
N SER A 193 3.61 6.78 -27.58
CA SER A 193 3.69 5.49 -28.27
C SER A 193 2.36 4.72 -28.19
N LYS A 194 1.68 4.76 -27.04
CA LYS A 194 0.35 4.14 -26.87
C LYS A 194 -0.72 4.81 -27.72
N ILE A 195 -0.70 6.15 -27.82
CA ILE A 195 -1.60 6.90 -28.69
C ILE A 195 -1.36 6.49 -30.13
N ASP A 196 -0.12 6.52 -30.60
CA ASP A 196 0.24 6.12 -31.97
C ASP A 196 -0.18 4.68 -32.26
N GLU A 197 0.01 3.74 -31.31
CA GLU A 197 -0.45 2.36 -31.45
C GLU A 197 -1.97 2.24 -31.55
N ILE A 198 -2.72 3.02 -30.76
CA ILE A 198 -4.18 3.01 -30.79
C ILE A 198 -4.69 3.64 -32.08
N GLU A 199 -4.10 4.75 -32.52
CA GLU A 199 -4.43 5.41 -33.78
C GLU A 199 -4.19 4.48 -34.97
N ASN A 200 -3.06 3.77 -34.99
CA ASN A 200 -2.79 2.76 -36.03
C ASN A 200 -3.80 1.59 -36.01
N LYS A 201 -4.23 1.14 -34.82
CA LYS A 201 -5.29 0.13 -34.71
C LYS A 201 -6.62 0.67 -35.21
N LEU A 202 -6.93 1.92 -34.89
CA LEU A 202 -8.16 2.59 -35.29
C LEU A 202 -8.20 2.74 -36.82
N LEU A 203 -7.10 3.19 -37.44
CA LEU A 203 -6.95 3.22 -38.90
C LEU A 203 -7.16 1.84 -39.53
N LEU A 204 -6.64 0.76 -38.94
CA LEU A 204 -6.89 -0.59 -39.45
C LEU A 204 -8.39 -0.97 -39.46
N TYR A 205 -9.14 -0.52 -38.45
CA TYR A 205 -10.58 -0.76 -38.35
C TYR A 205 -11.38 0.16 -39.29
N GLU A 206 -10.88 1.36 -39.59
CA GLU A 206 -11.52 2.33 -40.49
C GLU A 206 -11.22 2.06 -41.98
N ASP A 207 -9.98 1.69 -42.33
CA ASP A 207 -9.51 1.67 -43.72
C ASP A 207 -10.04 0.50 -44.56
N LYS A 208 -10.54 -0.59 -43.94
CA LYS A 208 -10.94 -1.79 -44.71
C LYS A 208 -12.14 -2.52 -44.12
N ASN A 209 -13.26 -2.45 -44.83
CA ASN A 209 -14.34 -3.45 -44.89
C ASN A 209 -15.12 -3.83 -43.62
N TYR A 210 -14.86 -3.24 -42.45
CA TYR A 210 -15.65 -3.51 -41.25
C TYR A 210 -16.66 -2.38 -41.01
N LYS A 211 -17.96 -2.68 -41.17
CA LYS A 211 -18.99 -1.81 -40.61
C LYS A 211 -18.94 -1.95 -39.09
N MET A 212 -18.60 -0.87 -38.40
CA MET A 212 -18.75 -0.80 -36.95
C MET A 212 -20.25 -0.81 -36.65
N ALA A 213 -20.79 -2.00 -36.42
CA ALA A 213 -22.18 -2.14 -36.01
C ALA A 213 -22.32 -1.63 -34.59
N THR A 214 -23.36 -0.83 -34.36
CA THR A 214 -23.68 -0.34 -33.02
C THR A 214 -24.17 -1.52 -32.17
N THR A 215 -23.98 -1.45 -30.85
CA THR A 215 -24.47 -2.48 -29.93
C THR A 215 -25.97 -2.77 -30.12
N GLU A 216 -26.76 -1.75 -30.46
CA GLU A 216 -28.19 -1.86 -30.74
C GLU A 216 -28.45 -2.68 -32.01
N GLU A 217 -27.79 -2.34 -33.12
CA GLU A 217 -27.92 -3.07 -34.40
C GLU A 217 -27.51 -4.55 -34.25
N THR A 218 -26.46 -4.85 -33.48
CA THR A 218 -26.06 -6.24 -33.23
C THR A 218 -27.09 -7.02 -32.43
N GLN A 219 -27.76 -6.35 -31.48
CA GLN A 219 -28.78 -6.96 -30.65
C GLN A 219 -30.07 -7.23 -31.44
N GLU A 220 -30.44 -6.32 -32.35
CA GLU A 220 -31.55 -6.51 -33.27
C GLU A 220 -31.33 -7.73 -34.18
N VAL A 221 -30.17 -7.84 -34.82
CA VAL A 221 -29.84 -8.99 -35.68
C VAL A 221 -29.83 -10.31 -34.91
N GLU A 222 -29.30 -10.32 -33.68
CA GLU A 222 -29.33 -11.51 -32.83
C GLU A 222 -30.77 -11.90 -32.45
N ASN A 223 -31.60 -10.93 -32.09
CA ASN A 223 -33.02 -11.18 -31.78
C ASN A 223 -33.77 -11.72 -33.00
N GLU A 224 -33.54 -11.17 -34.19
CA GLU A 224 -34.11 -11.66 -35.44
C GLU A 224 -33.66 -13.09 -35.74
N TYR A 225 -32.37 -13.38 -35.59
CA TYR A 225 -31.82 -14.73 -35.76
C TYR A 225 -32.46 -15.73 -34.79
N GLN A 226 -32.55 -15.39 -33.51
CA GLN A 226 -33.20 -16.23 -32.50
C GLN A 226 -34.68 -16.44 -32.80
N ASN A 227 -35.39 -15.40 -33.26
CA ASN A 227 -36.79 -15.51 -33.66
C ASN A 227 -36.96 -16.45 -34.86
N MET A 228 -36.14 -16.31 -35.90
CA MET A 228 -36.19 -17.19 -37.07
C MET A 228 -35.86 -18.64 -36.71
N MET A 229 -34.88 -18.85 -35.84
CA MET A 229 -34.52 -20.18 -35.34
C MET A 229 -35.67 -20.81 -34.54
N ASN A 230 -36.34 -20.03 -33.69
CA ASN A 230 -37.51 -20.49 -32.93
C ASN A 230 -38.69 -20.82 -33.84
N ILE A 231 -38.93 -20.02 -34.88
CA ILE A 231 -39.96 -20.30 -35.89
C ILE A 231 -39.64 -21.60 -36.63
N CYS A 232 -38.39 -21.80 -37.06
CA CYS A 232 -37.95 -23.04 -37.71
C CYS A 232 -38.18 -24.27 -36.83
N LYS A 233 -37.78 -24.21 -35.55
CA LYS A 233 -38.02 -25.27 -34.55
C LYS A 233 -39.51 -25.55 -34.36
N LYS A 234 -40.33 -24.52 -34.20
CA LYS A 234 -41.79 -24.66 -34.05
C LYS A 234 -42.41 -25.33 -35.28
N ARG A 235 -42.07 -24.87 -36.49
CA ARG A 235 -42.53 -25.47 -37.74
C ARG A 235 -42.12 -26.93 -37.87
N LYS A 236 -40.86 -27.25 -37.53
CA LYS A 236 -40.36 -28.62 -37.52
C LYS A 236 -41.11 -29.51 -36.52
N ASN A 237 -41.41 -29.01 -35.33
CA ASN A 237 -42.17 -29.75 -34.32
C ASN A 237 -43.62 -30.00 -34.77
N ILE A 238 -44.32 -28.96 -35.25
CA ILE A 238 -45.69 -29.08 -35.79
C ILE A 238 -45.72 -30.10 -36.93
N TYR A 239 -44.72 -30.07 -37.80
CA TYR A 239 -44.57 -31.03 -38.89
C TYR A 239 -44.40 -32.47 -38.38
N HIS A 240 -43.52 -32.69 -37.39
CA HIS A 240 -43.33 -34.03 -36.81
C HIS A 240 -44.57 -34.52 -36.08
N GLU A 241 -45.30 -33.63 -35.41
CA GLU A 241 -46.55 -33.94 -34.72
C GLU A 241 -47.65 -34.33 -35.73
N ALA A 242 -47.84 -33.52 -36.77
CA ALA A 242 -48.84 -33.79 -37.82
C ALA A 242 -48.56 -35.09 -38.58
N ILE A 243 -47.29 -35.35 -38.94
CA ILE A 243 -46.91 -36.63 -39.55
C ILE A 243 -47.06 -37.75 -38.54
N GLY A 244 -46.62 -37.58 -37.29
CA GLY A 244 -46.75 -38.59 -36.24
C GLY A 244 -48.21 -39.02 -36.05
N SER A 245 -49.15 -38.07 -36.02
CA SER A 245 -50.59 -38.35 -35.95
C SER A 245 -51.12 -39.07 -37.19
N LEU A 246 -50.74 -38.64 -38.41
CA LEU A 246 -51.18 -39.29 -39.65
C LEU A 246 -50.64 -40.72 -39.77
N LEU A 247 -49.40 -40.92 -39.32
CA LEU A 247 -48.71 -42.20 -39.37
C LEU A 247 -49.15 -43.15 -38.25
N SER A 248 -49.82 -42.66 -37.20
CA SER A 248 -50.33 -43.50 -36.12
C SER A 248 -51.39 -44.51 -36.59
N GLU A 249 -52.05 -44.22 -37.71
CA GLU A 249 -53.06 -45.07 -38.35
C GLU A 249 -52.48 -45.97 -39.47
N SER A 250 -51.15 -45.96 -39.70
CA SER A 250 -50.49 -46.67 -40.81
C SER A 250 -49.12 -47.26 -40.44
N ASP A 251 -48.71 -48.38 -41.03
CA ASP A 251 -47.43 -49.06 -40.69
C ASP A 251 -46.17 -48.45 -41.34
N LEU A 252 -46.25 -47.24 -41.90
CA LEU A 252 -45.15 -46.59 -42.62
C LEU A 252 -44.19 -45.89 -41.65
N THR A 253 -42.91 -45.73 -42.01
CA THR A 253 -41.96 -44.92 -41.21
C THR A 253 -41.83 -43.49 -41.76
N ILE A 254 -41.52 -42.51 -40.89
CA ILE A 254 -41.41 -41.08 -41.23
C ILE A 254 -40.54 -40.83 -42.49
N PRO A 255 -39.34 -41.44 -42.64
CA PRO A 255 -38.51 -41.22 -43.83
C PRO A 255 -39.10 -41.81 -45.12
N GLN A 256 -39.87 -42.90 -45.02
CA GLN A 256 -40.54 -43.51 -46.17
C GLN A 256 -41.72 -42.66 -46.64
N PHE A 257 -42.51 -42.13 -45.69
CA PHE A 257 -43.58 -41.18 -45.98
C PHE A 257 -43.04 -39.89 -46.62
N GLU A 258 -41.95 -39.34 -46.09
CA GLU A 258 -41.26 -38.15 -46.63
C GLU A 258 -40.81 -38.35 -48.09
N LYS A 259 -40.28 -39.54 -48.41
CA LYS A 259 -39.86 -39.90 -49.78
C LYS A 259 -41.03 -40.07 -50.74
N ILE A 260 -42.18 -40.56 -50.28
CA ILE A 260 -43.39 -40.72 -51.08
C ILE A 260 -44.06 -39.37 -51.39
N VAL A 261 -44.09 -38.47 -50.40
CA VAL A 261 -44.68 -37.12 -50.53
C VAL A 261 -43.71 -36.12 -51.18
N GLY A 262 -42.42 -36.47 -51.30
CA GLY A 262 -41.40 -35.64 -51.96
C GLY A 262 -40.85 -34.52 -51.09
N ILE A 263 -40.85 -34.68 -49.76
CA ILE A 263 -40.27 -33.71 -48.82
C ILE A 263 -38.81 -34.09 -48.57
N PHE A 264 -37.90 -33.14 -48.82
CA PHE A 264 -36.46 -33.31 -48.58
C PHE A 264 -36.02 -32.37 -47.45
N ARG A 265 -35.30 -32.92 -46.47
CA ARG A 265 -34.66 -32.14 -45.40
C ARG A 265 -33.20 -31.91 -45.80
N ASP A 266 -32.84 -30.67 -46.09
CA ASP A 266 -31.45 -30.19 -46.05
C ASP A 266 -31.24 -29.34 -44.79
#